data_AF-D1GIV9-F1
#
_entry.id   AF-D1GIV9-F1
#
_cell.length_a   1.000
_cell.length_b   1.000
_cell.length_c   1.000
_cell.angle_alpha   90.00
_cell.angle_beta   90.00
_cell.angle_gamma   90.00
#
_symmetry.space_group_name_H-M   'P 1'
#
loop_
_entity.id
_entity.type
_entity.pdbx_description
1 polymer ?
#
loop_
_entity_poly.entity_id
_entity_poly.type
_entity_poly.pdbx_seq_one_letter_code
_entity_poly.pdbx_strand_id
1 'polypeptide(L)'
;VAAVSDQLLANAKDIETKDQIAATASISAADPTIGALIAEAIDKVGKEGVVTVEESNTFGTELELTEGMRFDKGYLSQYFVTDPERQEAVFEDAYILIVNSKI
;
A
#
# COMPACT_ATOMS: atom_id res chain seq x y z
N VAL A 1 -3.77 -6.85 -30.06
CA VAL A 1 -3.66 -6.68 -28.60
C VAL A 1 -2.21 -6.36 -28.20
N ALA A 2 -1.22 -7.17 -28.57
CA ALA A 2 0.20 -6.89 -28.28
C ALA A 2 0.67 -5.50 -28.75
N ALA A 3 0.43 -5.14 -30.03
CA ALA A 3 0.83 -3.84 -30.58
C ALA A 3 0.25 -2.61 -29.83
N VAL A 4 -0.91 -2.76 -29.18
CA VAL A 4 -1.52 -1.67 -28.38
C VAL A 4 -0.85 -1.61 -27.00
N SER A 5 -0.58 -2.76 -26.39
CA SER A 5 0.16 -2.84 -25.11
C SER A 5 1.55 -2.22 -25.23
N ASP A 6 2.28 -2.56 -26.29
CA ASP A 6 3.64 -2.07 -26.50
C ASP A 6 3.67 -0.55 -26.69
N GLN A 7 2.68 0.00 -27.42
CA GLN A 7 2.55 1.43 -27.61
C GLN A 7 2.18 2.15 -26.31
N LEU A 8 1.34 1.56 -25.46
CA LEU A 8 1.00 2.12 -24.15
C LEU A 8 2.19 2.14 -23.21
N LEU A 9 3.00 1.07 -23.19
CA LEU A 9 4.24 1.03 -22.42
C LEU A 9 5.26 2.06 -22.92
N ALA A 10 5.40 2.24 -24.24
CA ALA A 10 6.28 3.25 -24.82
C ALA A 10 5.86 4.70 -24.49
N ASN A 11 4.57 4.93 -24.26
CA ASN A 11 4.03 6.23 -23.87
C ASN A 11 4.01 6.46 -22.35
N ALA A 12 4.25 5.41 -21.54
CA ALA A 12 4.29 5.53 -20.10
C ALA A 12 5.42 6.49 -19.69
N LYS A 13 5.10 7.36 -18.73
CA LYS A 13 6.08 8.29 -18.16
C LYS A 13 6.38 7.85 -16.75
N ASP A 14 7.63 7.49 -16.51
CA ASP A 14 8.11 7.24 -15.17
C ASP A 14 8.07 8.52 -14.36
N ILE A 15 7.56 8.40 -13.13
CA ILE A 15 7.56 9.47 -12.15
C ILE A 15 8.68 9.18 -11.15
N GLU A 16 9.62 10.11 -11.03
CA GLU A 16 10.81 9.91 -10.19
C GLU A 16 10.90 10.96 -9.08
N THR A 17 10.24 12.10 -9.24
CA THR A 17 10.33 13.20 -8.29
C THR A 17 9.14 13.23 -7.34
N LYS A 18 9.41 13.65 -6.11
CA LYS A 18 8.38 13.87 -5.07
C LYS A 18 7.27 14.80 -5.56
N ASP A 19 7.62 15.83 -6.33
CA ASP A 19 6.65 16.79 -6.89
C ASP A 19 5.70 16.15 -7.90
N GLN A 20 6.19 15.23 -8.73
CA GLN A 20 5.36 14.47 -9.68
C GLN A 20 4.39 13.55 -8.92
N ILE A 21 4.90 12.85 -7.90
CA ILE A 21 4.07 11.98 -7.04
C ILE A 21 2.99 12.82 -6.34
N ALA A 22 3.35 13.96 -5.76
CA ALA A 22 2.43 14.87 -5.09
C ALA A 22 1.35 15.39 -6.05
N ALA A 23 1.73 15.80 -7.27
CA ALA A 23 0.78 16.29 -8.27
C ALA A 23 -0.21 15.20 -8.69
N THR A 24 0.27 13.98 -8.99
CA THR A 24 -0.59 12.85 -9.36
C THR A 24 -1.51 12.45 -8.21
N ALA A 25 -0.99 12.36 -6.98
CA ALA A 25 -1.78 12.03 -5.80
C ALA A 25 -2.83 13.11 -5.50
N SER A 26 -2.47 14.39 -5.62
CA SER A 26 -3.40 15.52 -5.42
C SER A 26 -4.54 15.52 -6.44
N ILE A 27 -4.24 15.22 -7.71
CA ILE A 27 -5.26 15.11 -8.75
C ILE A 27 -6.18 13.92 -8.48
N SER A 28 -5.62 12.78 -8.06
CA SER A 28 -6.39 11.57 -7.75
C SER A 28 -7.27 11.73 -6.50
N ALA A 29 -6.78 12.44 -5.48
CA ALA A 29 -7.50 12.68 -4.24
C ALA A 29 -8.40 13.93 -4.30
N ALA A 30 -8.30 14.74 -5.36
CA ALA A 30 -8.91 16.07 -5.49
C ALA A 30 -8.58 17.04 -4.34
N ASP A 31 -7.51 16.77 -3.59
CA ASP A 31 -7.07 17.56 -2.44
C ASP A 31 -5.53 17.71 -2.44
N PRO A 32 -4.99 18.93 -2.54
CA PRO A 32 -3.55 19.18 -2.56
C PRO A 32 -2.85 18.85 -1.23
N THR A 33 -3.57 18.93 -0.11
CA THR A 33 -3.03 18.62 1.23
C THR A 33 -2.81 17.11 1.38
N ILE A 34 -3.80 16.32 0.96
CA ILE A 34 -3.71 14.85 0.97
C ILE A 34 -2.63 14.36 -0.01
N GLY A 35 -2.55 14.95 -1.20
CA GLY A 35 -1.50 14.61 -2.15
C GLY A 35 -0.09 14.89 -1.64
N ALA A 36 0.11 15.99 -0.92
CA ALA A 36 1.38 16.30 -0.27
C ALA A 36 1.75 15.28 0.82
N LEU A 37 0.79 14.89 1.65
CA LEU A 37 0.98 13.87 2.70
C LEU A 37 1.34 12.50 2.10
N ILE A 38 0.65 12.08 1.04
CA ILE A 38 0.95 10.81 0.34
C ILE A 38 2.37 10.84 -0.25
N ALA A 39 2.77 11.95 -0.87
CA ALA A 39 4.12 12.09 -1.42
C ALA A 39 5.19 12.07 -0.32
N GLU A 40 4.92 12.63 0.84
CA GLU A 40 5.82 12.52 2.01
C GLU A 40 5.90 11.08 2.53
N ALA A 41 4.78 10.36 2.56
CA ALA A 41 4.73 8.95 2.96
C ALA A 41 5.58 8.07 2.05
N ILE A 42 5.40 8.20 0.74
CA ILE A 42 6.14 7.42 -0.27
C ILE A 42 7.64 7.71 -0.20
N ASP A 43 8.01 8.97 0.02
CA ASP A 43 9.41 9.41 0.17
C ASP A 43 10.09 8.81 1.41
N LYS A 44 9.36 8.73 2.55
CA LYS A 44 9.86 8.10 3.78
C LYS A 44 9.94 6.58 3.72
N VAL A 45 8.95 5.95 3.07
CA VAL A 45 8.79 4.49 2.98
C VAL A 45 9.69 3.87 1.89
N GLY A 46 10.04 4.64 0.86
CA GLY A 46 10.85 4.19 -0.27
C GLY A 46 10.05 3.42 -1.33
N LYS A 47 10.70 3.13 -2.48
CA LYS A 47 10.02 2.55 -3.67
C LYS A 47 9.37 1.18 -3.44
N GLU A 48 9.83 0.40 -2.48
CA GLU A 48 9.34 -0.96 -2.21
C GLU A 48 8.52 -1.08 -0.92
N GLY A 49 8.41 -0.01 -0.15
CA GLY A 49 7.68 -0.08 1.10
C GLY A 49 6.16 0.03 0.89
N VAL A 50 5.42 -0.44 1.90
CA VAL A 50 3.96 -0.57 1.84
C VAL A 50 3.33 0.57 2.63
N VAL A 51 2.34 1.22 2.04
CA VAL A 51 1.52 2.24 2.72
C VAL A 51 0.19 1.61 3.09
N THR A 52 -0.13 1.59 4.38
CA THR A 52 -1.44 1.19 4.91
C THR A 52 -2.22 2.42 5.34
N VAL A 53 -3.53 2.38 5.16
CA VAL A 53 -4.44 3.44 5.60
C VAL A 53 -5.37 2.85 6.65
N GLU A 54 -5.42 3.48 7.82
CA GLU A 54 -6.30 3.09 8.91
C GLU A 54 -7.24 4.25 9.25
N GLU A 55 -8.49 3.92 9.57
CA GLU A 55 -9.47 4.90 10.05
C GLU A 55 -9.28 5.11 11.55
N SER A 56 -9.05 6.36 11.95
CA SER A 56 -8.90 6.75 13.35
C SER A 56 -10.00 7.72 13.75
N ASN A 57 -10.48 7.60 14.99
CA ASN A 57 -11.46 8.51 15.58
C ASN A 57 -10.84 9.86 16.01
N THR A 58 -9.51 10.00 15.92
CA THR A 58 -8.80 11.22 16.26
C THR A 58 -8.94 12.26 15.16
N PHE A 59 -9.08 13.53 15.53
CA PHE A 59 -9.15 14.62 14.56
C PHE A 59 -7.78 14.88 13.93
N GLY A 60 -7.67 14.73 12.62
CA GLY A 60 -6.46 15.03 11.85
C GLY A 60 -6.03 13.86 10.97
N THR A 61 -4.93 14.06 10.24
CA THR A 61 -4.26 13.00 9.49
C THR A 61 -2.85 12.87 10.04
N GLU A 62 -2.53 11.69 10.57
CA GLU A 62 -1.22 11.38 11.11
C GLU A 62 -0.48 10.41 10.20
N LEU A 63 0.83 10.55 10.15
CA LEU A 63 1.72 9.66 9.41
C LEU A 63 2.61 8.93 10.41
N GLU A 64 2.40 7.64 10.55
CA GLU A 64 3.22 6.76 11.37
C GLU A 64 4.07 5.85 10.48
N LEU A 65 5.35 5.71 10.82
CA LEU A 65 6.24 4.77 10.16
C LEU A 65 6.46 3.60 11.11
N THR A 66 5.98 2.43 10.72
CA THR A 66 6.15 1.19 11.49
C THR A 66 7.12 0.26 10.77
N GLU A 67 8.05 -0.34 11.53
CA GLU A 67 8.90 -1.40 11.02
C GLU A 67 8.10 -2.70 10.92
N GLY A 68 7.92 -3.20 9.70
CA GLY A 68 7.13 -4.40 9.43
C GLY A 68 7.61 -5.15 8.20
N MET A 69 7.03 -6.33 7.96
CA MET A 69 7.37 -7.17 6.83
C MET A 69 6.09 -7.73 6.20
N ARG A 70 6.04 -7.72 4.87
CA ARG A 70 4.95 -8.33 4.09
C ARG A 70 5.47 -9.56 3.35
N PHE A 71 4.65 -10.60 3.32
CA PHE A 71 4.85 -11.73 2.42
C PHE A 71 3.86 -11.65 1.26
N ASP A 72 4.27 -12.00 0.05
CA ASP A 72 3.38 -12.01 -1.13
C ASP A 72 2.38 -13.18 -1.14
N LYS A 73 2.37 -14.02 -0.09
CA LYS A 73 1.44 -15.14 0.06
C LYS A 73 0.35 -14.82 1.07
N GLY A 74 -0.90 -15.06 0.67
CA GLY A 74 -2.07 -14.93 1.54
C GLY A 74 -2.37 -16.21 2.34
N TYR A 75 -3.51 -16.18 3.03
CA TYR A 75 -4.05 -17.31 3.78
C TYR A 75 -4.53 -18.44 2.87
N LEU A 76 -4.45 -19.69 3.34
CA LEU A 76 -4.78 -20.88 2.53
C LEU A 76 -6.29 -21.05 2.29
N SER A 77 -7.12 -20.59 3.22
CA SER A 77 -8.57 -20.78 3.20
C SER A 77 -9.30 -19.54 3.68
N GLN A 78 -10.43 -19.24 3.05
CA GLN A 78 -11.33 -18.14 3.42
C GLN A 78 -11.90 -18.30 4.85
N TYR A 79 -11.83 -19.49 5.44
CA TYR A 79 -12.21 -19.71 6.85
C TYR A 79 -11.29 -18.99 7.86
N PHE A 80 -10.13 -18.46 7.42
CA PHE A 80 -9.25 -17.66 8.28
C PHE A 80 -9.62 -16.17 8.35
N VAL A 81 -10.62 -15.72 7.58
CA VAL A 81 -11.08 -14.32 7.60
C VAL A 81 -11.71 -13.99 8.95
N THR A 82 -11.19 -12.95 9.61
CA THR A 82 -11.72 -12.44 10.87
C THR A 82 -12.54 -11.16 10.68
N ASP A 83 -12.27 -10.40 9.61
CA ASP A 83 -13.06 -9.27 9.15
C ASP A 83 -13.78 -9.64 7.83
N PRO A 84 -15.08 -9.98 7.87
CA PRO A 84 -15.84 -10.37 6.68
C PRO A 84 -16.09 -9.23 5.69
N GLU A 85 -16.09 -7.98 6.15
CA GLU A 85 -16.34 -6.82 5.29
C GLU A 85 -15.11 -6.49 4.44
N ARG A 86 -13.93 -6.52 5.08
CA ARG A 86 -12.64 -6.27 4.42
C ARG A 86 -12.04 -7.52 3.77
N GLN A 87 -12.55 -8.70 4.10
CA GLN A 87 -12.00 -10.01 3.69
C GLN A 87 -10.54 -10.21 4.14
N GLU A 88 -10.24 -9.72 5.35
CA GLU A 88 -8.91 -9.72 5.95
C GLU A 88 -8.84 -10.63 7.19
N ALA A 89 -7.64 -11.11 7.51
CA ALA A 89 -7.36 -11.85 8.72
C ALA A 89 -6.46 -10.98 9.62
N VAL A 90 -7.08 -10.34 10.60
CA VAL A 90 -6.44 -9.41 11.54
C VAL A 90 -6.30 -10.07 12.91
N PHE A 91 -5.09 -10.05 13.47
CA PHE A 91 -4.76 -10.59 14.79
C PHE A 91 -3.83 -9.63 15.55
N GLU A 92 -4.10 -9.46 16.84
CA GLU A 92 -3.26 -8.69 17.78
C GLU A 92 -2.39 -9.64 18.62
N ASP A 93 -1.16 -9.25 18.92
CA ASP A 93 -0.19 -10.00 19.74
C ASP A 93 -0.07 -11.50 19.40
N ALA A 94 -0.09 -11.81 18.10
CA ALA A 94 -0.07 -13.19 17.61
C ALA A 94 1.32 -13.83 17.64
N TYR A 95 1.37 -15.13 17.95
CA TYR A 95 2.58 -15.92 17.78
C TYR A 95 2.82 -16.27 16.31
N ILE A 96 4.05 -16.06 15.84
CA ILE A 96 4.47 -16.40 14.47
C ILE A 96 5.30 -17.70 14.50
N LEU A 97 4.86 -18.71 13.74
CA LEU A 97 5.60 -19.95 13.53
C LEU A 97 5.99 -20.09 12.05
N ILE A 98 7.28 -20.25 11.77
CA ILE A 98 7.81 -20.41 10.41
C ILE A 98 8.44 -21.80 10.28
N VAL A 99 8.01 -22.58 9.30
CA VAL A 99 8.51 -23.93 9.00
C VAL A 99 8.96 -24.00 7.54
N ASN A 100 10.13 -24.57 7.29
CA ASN A 100 10.71 -24.69 5.94
C ASN A 100 10.24 -25.95 5.18
N SER A 101 9.59 -26.87 5.88
CA SER A 101 9.02 -28.09 5.29
C SER A 101 7.57 -27.87 4.86
N LYS A 102 7.13 -28.65 3.86
CA LYS A 102 5.73 -28.64 3.42
C LYS A 102 4.82 -29.18 4.53
N ILE A 103 3.69 -28.52 4.72
CA ILE A 103 2.57 -28.90 5.60
C ILE A 103 1.39 -29.30 4.71
#